data_AF-A0A4R3JBP8-F1
#
_entry.id   AF-A0A4R3JBP8-F1
#
_cell.length_a   1.000
_cell.length_b   1.000
_cell.length_c   1.000
_cell.angle_alpha   90.00
_cell.angle_beta   90.00
_cell.angle_gamma   90.00
#
_symmetry.space_group_name_H-M   'P 1'
#
loop_
_entity.id
_entity.type
_entity.pdbx_description
1 polymer ?
#
loop_
_entity_poly.entity_id
_entity_poly.type
_entity_poly.pdbx_seq_one_letter_code
_entity_poly.pdbx_strand_id
1 'polypeptide(L)'
;MMKTNADEKSTPSPTSPRSSAQDLARQAEPAPVRDAGTGLTDGVETAETAAPSAATAGPPSSGQAPAIPNIPPAMAEVLGQITWLMLNSTQHRHLFLTDYEWLILPAVLRKQFRLIRQDEKSVAVVLWAYLNEETERRFLGGTRKLAPNEWGAGETPWIVDVIAPFGGHEQAIQGVVDSVFMGRDVKVLAIDPATKSLTARTVSGQHRAAE
;
A
#
# COMPACT_ATOMS: atom_id res chain seq x y z
N MET A 1 -67.91 -19.82 -19.15
CA MET A 1 -67.31 -19.24 -17.92
C MET A 1 -66.39 -20.32 -17.33
N MET A 2 -65.15 -20.06 -16.85
CA MET A 2 -64.75 -19.18 -15.72
C MET A 2 -65.41 -19.63 -14.41
N LYS A 3 -64.78 -19.86 -13.24
CA LYS A 3 -63.41 -19.78 -12.66
C LYS A 3 -63.44 -20.67 -11.36
N THR A 4 -62.40 -21.13 -10.64
CA THR A 4 -60.91 -21.12 -10.68
C THR A 4 -60.37 -22.26 -9.77
N ASN A 5 -59.06 -22.55 -9.78
CA ASN A 5 -58.40 -23.34 -8.73
C ASN A 5 -58.45 -22.64 -7.35
N ALA A 6 -58.38 -23.42 -6.26
CA ALA A 6 -57.26 -23.38 -5.29
C ALA A 6 -57.45 -24.43 -4.18
N ASP A 7 -56.58 -25.45 -4.13
CA ASP A 7 -56.49 -26.38 -3.00
C ASP A 7 -55.70 -25.78 -1.83
N GLU A 8 -56.11 -26.12 -0.60
CA GLU A 8 -55.50 -25.65 0.64
C GLU A 8 -54.34 -26.57 1.07
N LYS A 9 -53.12 -26.02 1.26
CA LYS A 9 -52.08 -26.76 1.99
C LYS A 9 -50.98 -25.90 2.65
N SER A 10 -50.95 -25.99 3.98
CA SER A 10 -49.79 -25.95 4.87
C SER A 10 -48.67 -24.93 4.61
N THR A 11 -48.67 -23.83 5.38
CA THR A 11 -47.50 -22.98 5.62
C THR A 11 -46.53 -23.57 6.66
N PRO A 12 -45.22 -23.61 6.38
CA PRO A 12 -44.17 -23.67 7.40
C PRO A 12 -43.37 -22.35 7.48
N SER A 13 -43.05 -21.90 8.69
CA SER A 13 -42.24 -20.69 8.91
C SER A 13 -40.76 -20.93 8.58
N PRO A 14 -40.06 -20.02 7.89
CA PRO A 14 -38.62 -20.12 7.66
C PRO A 14 -37.83 -19.73 8.93
N THR A 15 -37.40 -20.72 9.70
CA THR A 15 -36.44 -20.54 10.80
C THR A 15 -35.08 -20.07 10.26
N SER A 16 -34.52 -19.02 10.86
CA SER A 16 -33.20 -18.47 10.49
C SER A 16 -32.05 -19.10 11.30
N PRO A 17 -31.08 -19.79 10.65
CA PRO A 17 -29.81 -20.15 11.28
C PRO A 17 -28.76 -19.05 11.05
N ARG A 18 -28.43 -18.27 12.09
CA ARG A 18 -27.21 -17.46 12.12
C ARG A 18 -26.03 -18.32 12.58
N SER A 19 -25.17 -18.79 11.67
CA SER A 19 -23.70 -18.90 11.89
C SER A 19 -23.01 -19.49 10.65
N SER A 20 -22.02 -18.78 10.08
CA SER A 20 -21.03 -19.30 9.12
C SER A 20 -19.83 -18.33 8.96
N ALA A 21 -19.45 -17.62 10.03
CA ALA A 21 -18.42 -16.56 9.97
C ALA A 21 -17.47 -16.51 11.19
N GLN A 22 -17.60 -17.43 12.16
CA GLN A 22 -16.74 -17.47 13.36
C GLN A 22 -15.94 -18.77 13.51
N ASP A 23 -16.30 -19.84 12.77
CA ASP A 23 -15.63 -21.15 12.85
C ASP A 23 -14.30 -21.26 12.06
N LEU A 24 -13.97 -20.27 11.23
CA LEU A 24 -12.74 -20.25 10.42
C LEU A 24 -11.50 -19.70 11.15
N ALA A 25 -11.63 -19.30 12.42
CA ALA A 25 -10.60 -18.58 13.17
C ALA A 25 -9.96 -19.38 14.34
N ARG A 26 -9.98 -20.72 14.29
CA ARG A 26 -9.67 -21.55 15.47
C ARG A 26 -8.74 -22.77 15.27
N GLN A 27 -7.94 -22.80 14.20
CA GLN A 27 -6.93 -23.85 13.98
C GLN A 27 -5.57 -23.25 13.59
N ALA A 28 -4.78 -22.87 14.61
CA ALA A 28 -3.38 -22.44 14.49
C ALA A 28 -2.65 -22.51 15.85
N GLU A 29 -2.58 -23.70 16.45
CA GLU A 29 -1.69 -23.92 17.60
C GLU A 29 -0.23 -24.12 17.15
N PRO A 30 0.76 -23.54 17.85
CA PRO A 30 2.17 -23.74 17.54
C PRO A 30 2.67 -25.13 17.98
N ALA A 31 3.45 -25.79 17.12
CA ALA A 31 4.05 -27.08 17.43
C ALA A 31 5.14 -26.99 18.52
N PRO A 32 5.33 -28.02 19.36
CA PRO A 32 6.29 -27.99 20.46
C PRO A 32 7.75 -28.03 19.99
N VAL A 33 8.59 -27.19 20.60
CA VAL A 33 10.05 -27.23 20.45
C VAL A 33 10.57 -28.54 21.04
N ARG A 34 11.40 -29.26 20.27
CA ARG A 34 12.03 -30.52 20.73
C ARG A 34 13.41 -30.22 21.29
N ASP A 35 13.56 -30.46 22.60
CA ASP A 35 14.84 -30.42 23.29
C ASP A 35 15.74 -31.59 22.85
N ALA A 36 17.05 -31.38 22.78
CA ALA A 36 18.03 -32.30 22.19
C ALA A 36 19.45 -32.08 22.74
N GLY A 37 19.62 -32.19 24.05
CA GLY A 37 20.94 -32.17 24.69
C GLY A 37 21.67 -33.51 24.64
N THR A 38 22.76 -33.60 23.87
CA THR A 38 23.79 -34.63 24.02
C THR A 38 25.17 -34.02 23.77
N GLY A 39 26.08 -34.12 24.73
CA GLY A 39 27.47 -33.65 24.57
C GLY A 39 28.48 -34.80 24.57
N LEU A 40 29.68 -34.57 24.03
CA LEU A 40 30.86 -35.39 24.29
C LEU A 40 32.15 -34.56 24.20
N THR A 41 33.23 -35.11 24.77
CA THR A 41 34.42 -34.45 25.33
C THR A 41 35.55 -34.08 24.35
N ASP A 42 36.54 -33.34 24.88
CA ASP A 42 37.87 -33.08 24.31
C ASP A 42 38.62 -34.30 23.75
N GLY A 43 39.57 -34.02 22.84
CA GLY A 43 40.61 -34.95 22.40
C GLY A 43 41.57 -34.29 21.39
N VAL A 44 42.87 -34.21 21.74
CA VAL A 44 43.94 -33.61 20.91
C VAL A 44 44.85 -34.73 20.37
N GLU A 45 45.28 -34.66 19.10
CA GLU A 45 46.70 -34.67 18.67
C GLU A 45 46.83 -34.40 17.14
N THR A 46 48.06 -34.42 16.61
CA THR A 46 48.53 -33.76 15.39
C THR A 46 48.54 -34.62 14.11
N ALA A 47 48.42 -33.96 12.96
CA ALA A 47 49.08 -34.38 11.71
C ALA A 47 49.47 -33.16 10.86
N GLU A 48 50.77 -32.86 10.78
CA GLU A 48 51.33 -31.81 9.92
C GLU A 48 51.92 -32.43 8.64
N THR A 49 51.59 -31.92 7.45
CA THR A 49 52.44 -32.03 6.24
C THR A 49 52.05 -30.97 5.19
N ALA A 50 53.03 -30.14 4.82
CA ALA A 50 53.23 -29.35 3.59
C ALA A 50 52.05 -28.98 2.66
N ALA A 51 51.91 -27.67 2.40
CA ALA A 51 51.11 -27.11 1.31
C ALA A 51 51.86 -27.11 -0.04
N PRO A 52 51.19 -26.64 -1.13
CA PRO A 52 51.87 -25.68 -2.00
C PRO A 52 51.09 -24.35 -2.19
N SER A 53 51.84 -23.26 -1.99
CA SER A 53 51.64 -21.88 -2.46
C SER A 53 50.33 -21.54 -3.22
N ALA A 54 49.44 -20.81 -2.55
CA ALA A 54 48.44 -19.95 -3.20
C ALA A 54 48.92 -18.49 -3.20
N ALA A 55 48.53 -17.70 -4.21
CA ALA A 55 49.06 -16.36 -4.45
C ALA A 55 48.62 -15.32 -3.41
N THR A 56 49.38 -14.22 -3.33
CA THR A 56 49.20 -13.08 -2.41
C THR A 56 47.76 -12.56 -2.36
N ALA A 57 47.04 -12.88 -1.29
CA ALA A 57 45.86 -12.12 -0.91
C ALA A 57 46.28 -10.71 -0.48
N GLY A 58 45.65 -9.68 -1.06
CA GLY A 58 45.78 -8.31 -0.55
C GLY A 58 45.22 -8.19 0.87
N PRO A 59 45.58 -7.13 1.62
CA PRO A 59 45.01 -6.89 2.95
C PRO A 59 43.48 -6.84 2.86
N PRO A 60 42.75 -7.41 3.84
CA PRO A 60 41.29 -7.46 3.79
C PRO A 60 40.73 -6.04 3.75
N SER A 61 39.82 -5.78 2.80
CA SER A 61 39.12 -4.50 2.70
C SER A 61 38.52 -4.13 4.05
N SER A 62 39.00 -3.02 4.62
CA SER A 62 38.62 -2.56 5.96
C SER A 62 37.11 -2.47 6.07
N GLY A 63 36.52 -3.17 7.06
CA GLY A 63 35.08 -3.31 7.21
C GLY A 63 34.36 -1.98 7.36
N GLN A 64 33.86 -1.44 6.25
CA GLN A 64 33.03 -0.24 6.22
C GLN A 64 31.70 -0.58 6.91
N ALA A 65 31.48 -0.06 8.11
CA ALA A 65 30.18 -0.17 8.77
C ALA A 65 29.08 0.41 7.85
N PRO A 66 27.90 -0.22 7.77
CA PRO A 66 26.85 0.22 6.85
C PRO A 66 26.46 1.67 7.15
N ALA A 67 26.59 2.53 6.14
CA ALA A 67 26.32 3.96 6.30
C ALA A 67 24.83 4.19 6.61
N ILE A 68 24.54 4.66 7.81
CA ILE A 68 23.17 4.98 8.23
C ILE A 68 22.68 6.17 7.39
N PRO A 69 21.58 6.05 6.62
CA PRO A 69 21.09 7.14 5.78
C PRO A 69 20.52 8.26 6.66
N ASN A 70 21.05 9.47 6.50
CA ASN A 70 20.52 10.65 7.17
C ASN A 70 19.18 11.07 6.54
N ILE A 71 18.09 10.91 7.28
CA ILE A 71 16.74 11.33 6.87
C ILE A 71 16.58 12.83 7.19
N PRO A 72 16.36 13.72 6.20
CA PRO A 72 16.14 15.13 6.48
C PRO A 72 14.92 15.34 7.39
N PRO A 73 14.96 16.24 8.39
CA PRO A 73 13.86 16.43 9.35
C PRO A 73 12.49 16.66 8.70
N ALA A 74 12.44 17.42 7.61
CA ALA A 74 11.21 17.65 6.85
C ALA A 74 10.62 16.37 6.22
N MET A 75 11.44 15.37 5.87
CA MET A 75 10.94 14.08 5.40
C MET A 75 10.34 13.26 6.54
N ALA A 76 10.96 13.29 7.73
CA ALA A 76 10.39 12.67 8.93
C ALA A 76 9.08 13.35 9.36
N GLU A 77 8.99 14.69 9.28
CA GLU A 77 7.77 15.47 9.56
C GLU A 77 6.62 15.08 8.60
N VAL A 78 6.91 14.98 7.30
CA VAL A 78 5.93 14.56 6.28
C VAL A 78 5.46 13.13 6.52
N LEU A 79 6.38 12.19 6.77
CA LEU A 79 6.03 10.80 7.04
C LEU A 79 5.18 10.67 8.31
N GLY A 80 5.52 11.40 9.38
CA GLY A 80 4.73 11.43 10.62
C GLY A 80 3.30 11.94 10.41
N GLN A 81 3.11 12.98 9.60
CA GLN A 81 1.78 13.50 9.25
C GLN A 81 0.96 12.51 8.42
N ILE A 82 1.59 11.82 7.47
CA ILE A 82 0.92 10.77 6.67
C ILE A 82 0.53 9.60 7.58
N THR A 83 1.43 9.13 8.44
CA THR A 83 1.14 8.08 9.43
C THR A 83 -0.03 8.46 10.35
N TRP A 84 -0.10 9.71 10.81
CA TRP A 84 -1.22 10.20 11.61
C TRP A 84 -2.56 10.13 10.87
N LEU A 85 -2.59 10.54 9.60
CA LEU A 85 -3.78 10.44 8.75
C LEU A 85 -4.19 8.97 8.51
N MET A 86 -3.22 8.08 8.31
CA MET A 86 -3.46 6.64 8.12
C MET A 86 -4.06 5.99 9.38
N LEU A 87 -3.54 6.30 10.57
CA LEU A 87 -4.07 5.77 11.85
C LEU A 87 -5.53 6.17 12.10
N ASN A 88 -5.94 7.36 11.64
CA ASN A 88 -7.31 7.85 11.73
C ASN A 88 -8.22 7.32 10.62
N SER A 89 -7.68 6.74 9.54
CA SER A 89 -8.44 6.24 8.39
C SER A 89 -8.73 4.75 8.50
N THR A 90 -10.01 4.35 8.50
CA THR A 90 -10.44 2.94 8.59
C THR A 90 -9.89 2.06 7.48
N GLN A 91 -9.67 2.63 6.28
CA GLN A 91 -9.10 1.95 5.12
C GLN A 91 -7.58 1.74 5.23
N HIS A 92 -6.85 2.62 5.93
CA HIS A 92 -5.39 2.66 5.88
C HIS A 92 -4.70 2.26 7.20
N ARG A 93 -5.42 2.30 8.33
CA ARG A 93 -4.91 1.94 9.68
C ARG A 93 -4.46 0.48 9.86
N HIS A 94 -4.64 -0.35 8.84
CA HIS A 94 -4.27 -1.78 8.82
C HIS A 94 -3.20 -2.12 7.77
N LEU A 95 -2.65 -1.11 7.07
CA LEU A 95 -1.51 -1.30 6.18
C LEU A 95 -0.23 -1.58 6.99
N PHE A 96 0.61 -2.46 6.47
CA PHE A 96 1.87 -2.83 7.11
C PHE A 96 2.94 -1.76 6.85
N LEU A 97 4.00 -1.73 7.68
CA LEU A 97 5.11 -0.80 7.46
C LEU A 97 5.77 -1.01 6.08
N THR A 98 5.85 -2.25 5.61
CA THR A 98 6.35 -2.58 4.26
C THR A 98 5.48 -1.99 3.15
N ASP A 99 4.19 -1.70 3.36
CA ASP A 99 3.36 -1.03 2.35
C ASP A 99 3.80 0.43 2.12
N TYR A 100 4.49 1.07 3.08
CA TYR A 100 5.06 2.41 2.88
C TYR A 100 6.13 2.41 1.78
N GLU A 101 6.88 1.32 1.60
CA GLU A 101 7.91 1.22 0.54
C GLU A 101 7.31 1.26 -0.88
N TRP A 102 6.04 0.87 -1.02
CA TRP A 102 5.32 0.79 -2.30
C TRP A 102 4.33 1.95 -2.49
N LEU A 103 3.83 2.54 -1.41
CA LEU A 103 2.78 3.57 -1.43
C LEU A 103 3.26 4.96 -1.02
N ILE A 104 4.04 5.08 0.06
CA ILE A 104 4.34 6.37 0.70
C ILE A 104 5.73 6.90 0.33
N LEU A 105 6.78 6.08 0.48
CA LEU A 105 8.15 6.48 0.18
C LEU A 105 8.35 6.88 -1.29
N PRO A 106 7.81 6.17 -2.31
CA PRO A 106 7.96 6.60 -3.69
C PRO A 106 7.29 7.96 -3.96
N ALA A 107 6.11 8.21 -3.37
CA ALA A 107 5.42 9.49 -3.47
C ALA A 107 6.23 10.63 -2.82
N VAL A 108 6.70 10.42 -1.58
CA VAL A 108 7.45 11.43 -0.81
C VAL A 108 8.82 11.73 -1.44
N LEU A 109 9.58 10.71 -1.82
CA LEU A 109 10.91 10.87 -2.45
C LEU A 109 10.83 11.60 -3.80
N ARG A 110 9.77 11.34 -4.59
CA ARG A 110 9.53 12.05 -5.86
C ARG A 110 8.81 13.39 -5.70
N LYS A 111 8.45 13.78 -4.47
CA LYS A 111 7.62 14.96 -4.14
C LYS A 111 6.24 14.96 -4.82
N GLN A 112 5.72 13.78 -5.12
CA GLN A 112 4.45 13.54 -5.79
C GLN A 112 3.30 13.33 -4.78
N PHE A 113 3.19 14.27 -3.84
CA PHE A 113 2.16 14.28 -2.81
C PHE A 113 1.76 15.71 -2.46
N ARG A 114 0.56 15.88 -1.90
CA ARG A 114 0.12 17.13 -1.28
C ARG A 114 -0.58 16.85 0.04
N LEU A 115 0.04 17.29 1.13
CA LEU A 115 -0.62 17.44 2.42
C LEU A 115 -1.58 18.62 2.35
N ILE A 116 -2.81 18.43 2.82
CA ILE A 116 -3.85 19.45 2.90
C ILE A 116 -4.04 19.75 4.37
N ARG A 117 -3.87 21.03 4.73
CA ARG A 117 -3.93 21.52 6.11
C ARG A 117 -5.17 22.37 6.34
N GLN A 118 -5.75 22.24 7.53
CA GLN A 118 -6.71 23.17 8.10
C GLN A 118 -6.08 23.69 9.39
N ASP A 119 -5.87 25.00 9.46
CA ASP A 119 -4.93 25.61 10.42
C ASP A 119 -3.56 24.87 10.35
N GLU A 120 -2.91 24.66 11.49
CA GLU A 120 -1.66 23.88 11.59
C GLU A 120 -1.85 22.34 11.52
N LYS A 121 -3.05 21.84 11.19
CA LYS A 121 -3.36 20.40 11.21
C LYS A 121 -3.51 19.85 9.81
N SER A 122 -2.70 18.85 9.47
CA SER A 122 -2.92 18.05 8.26
C SER A 122 -4.21 17.22 8.40
N VAL A 123 -5.17 17.43 7.49
CA VAL A 123 -6.50 16.81 7.48
C VAL A 123 -6.69 15.78 6.35
N ALA A 124 -5.90 15.89 5.29
CA ALA A 124 -5.84 14.89 4.22
C ALA A 124 -4.45 14.87 3.56
N VAL A 125 -4.14 13.78 2.87
CA VAL A 125 -3.03 13.72 1.89
C VAL A 125 -3.52 13.08 0.60
N VAL A 126 -3.05 13.63 -0.53
CA VAL A 126 -3.26 13.09 -1.87
C VAL A 126 -1.91 12.64 -2.43
N LEU A 127 -1.85 11.42 -2.99
CA LEU A 127 -0.65 10.84 -3.60
C LEU A 127 -0.88 10.64 -5.10
N TRP A 128 0.11 10.95 -5.94
CA TRP A 128 -0.02 10.76 -7.39
C TRP A 128 1.21 10.12 -8.05
N ALA A 129 0.98 9.50 -9.21
CA ALA A 129 2.00 8.92 -10.06
C ALA A 129 1.88 9.44 -11.50
N TYR A 130 2.96 9.35 -12.27
CA TYR A 130 2.93 9.56 -13.72
C TYR A 130 3.15 8.21 -14.42
N LEU A 131 2.06 7.58 -14.84
CA LEU A 131 2.09 6.22 -15.37
C LEU A 131 2.38 6.22 -16.88
N ASN A 132 3.05 5.15 -17.34
CA ASN A 132 3.00 4.75 -18.75
C ASN A 132 1.81 3.81 -18.98
N GLU A 133 1.54 3.48 -20.24
CA GLU A 133 0.39 2.64 -20.60
C GLU A 133 0.43 1.23 -19.99
N GLU A 134 1.61 0.63 -19.80
CA GLU A 134 1.72 -0.72 -19.30
C GLU A 134 1.36 -0.79 -17.81
N THR A 135 1.94 0.11 -17.01
CA THR A 135 1.58 0.27 -15.62
C THR A 135 0.11 0.70 -15.47
N GLU A 136 -0.40 1.59 -16.32
CA GLU A 136 -1.82 1.98 -16.30
C GLU A 136 -2.76 0.79 -16.57
N ARG A 137 -2.48 -0.01 -17.60
CA ARG A 137 -3.25 -1.24 -17.91
C ARG A 137 -3.24 -2.21 -16.73
N ARG A 138 -2.09 -2.39 -16.06
CA ARG A 138 -1.96 -3.29 -14.90
C ARG A 138 -2.67 -2.74 -13.64
N PHE A 139 -2.63 -1.43 -13.44
CA PHE A 139 -3.31 -0.74 -12.33
C PHE A 139 -4.84 -0.85 -12.46
N LEU A 140 -5.38 -0.59 -13.65
CA LEU A 140 -6.79 -0.83 -14.00
C LEU A 140 -7.17 -2.32 -13.91
N GLY A 141 -6.25 -3.23 -14.29
CA GLY A 141 -6.39 -4.68 -14.11
C GLY A 141 -6.43 -5.17 -12.65
N GLY A 142 -6.36 -4.26 -11.66
CA GLY A 142 -6.52 -4.57 -10.24
C GLY A 142 -5.21 -4.76 -9.47
N THR A 143 -4.04 -4.70 -10.12
CA THR A 143 -2.76 -4.68 -9.41
C THR A 143 -2.49 -3.27 -8.87
N ARG A 144 -3.13 -2.93 -7.74
CA ARG A 144 -3.09 -1.60 -7.12
C ARG A 144 -1.73 -1.19 -6.52
N LYS A 145 -0.77 -2.11 -6.41
CA LYS A 145 0.60 -1.79 -6.01
C LYS A 145 1.42 -1.34 -7.22
N LEU A 146 2.14 -0.23 -7.05
CA LEU A 146 3.11 0.32 -8.00
C LEU A 146 4.51 0.11 -7.43
N ALA A 147 5.44 -0.43 -8.23
CA ALA A 147 6.84 -0.53 -7.84
C ALA A 147 7.49 0.88 -7.81
N PRO A 148 8.52 1.14 -6.99
CA PRO A 148 9.06 2.51 -6.78
C PRO A 148 9.53 3.23 -8.06
N ASN A 149 9.95 2.48 -9.09
CA ASN A 149 10.31 3.01 -10.40
C ASN A 149 9.10 3.43 -11.24
N GLU A 150 7.96 2.76 -11.09
CA GLU A 150 6.73 3.01 -11.86
C GLU A 150 6.02 4.32 -11.51
N TRP A 151 6.25 4.84 -10.30
CA TRP A 151 5.63 6.07 -9.80
C TRP A 151 5.85 7.31 -10.66
N GLY A 152 6.82 7.30 -11.57
CA GLY A 152 6.89 8.24 -12.67
C GLY A 152 7.68 7.67 -13.82
N ALA A 153 7.11 6.63 -14.45
CA ALA A 153 7.64 5.91 -15.61
C ALA A 153 6.95 6.29 -16.93
N GLY A 154 6.04 7.26 -16.91
CA GLY A 154 5.42 7.87 -18.08
C GLY A 154 4.98 9.31 -17.78
N GLU A 155 3.98 9.82 -18.52
CA GLU A 155 3.56 11.23 -18.45
C GLU A 155 2.10 11.44 -17.99
N THR A 156 1.31 10.35 -17.91
CA THR A 156 -0.11 10.39 -17.58
C THR A 156 -0.31 10.52 -16.07
N PRO A 157 -0.84 11.64 -15.55
CA PRO A 157 -1.01 11.82 -14.11
C PRO A 157 -2.20 10.99 -13.60
N TRP A 158 -1.94 10.26 -12.53
CA TRP A 158 -2.91 9.42 -11.81
C TRP A 158 -2.90 9.77 -10.33
N ILE A 159 -4.07 10.03 -9.74
CA ILE A 159 -4.22 9.97 -8.29
C ILE A 159 -4.19 8.48 -7.89
N VAL A 160 -3.18 8.11 -7.10
CA VAL A 160 -2.95 6.73 -6.64
C VAL A 160 -3.74 6.44 -5.37
N ASP A 161 -3.77 7.40 -4.45
CA ASP A 161 -4.46 7.29 -3.16
C ASP A 161 -4.83 8.65 -2.57
N VAL A 162 -5.86 8.67 -1.72
CA VAL A 162 -6.38 9.85 -1.01
C VAL A 162 -6.76 9.46 0.41
N ILE A 163 -5.96 9.91 1.37
CA ILE A 163 -6.10 9.55 2.78
C ILE A 163 -6.72 10.76 3.50
N ALA A 164 -8.05 10.84 3.47
CA ALA A 164 -8.83 11.95 4.05
C ALA A 164 -9.78 11.44 5.15
N PRO A 165 -9.26 11.04 6.34
CA PRO A 165 -10.03 10.37 7.40
C PRO A 165 -11.19 11.22 7.96
N PHE A 166 -11.12 12.54 7.83
CA PHE A 166 -12.14 13.47 8.33
C PHE A 166 -13.16 13.87 7.24
N GLY A 167 -13.15 13.18 6.09
CA GLY A 167 -13.93 13.53 4.91
C GLY A 167 -13.19 14.47 3.95
N GLY A 168 -13.88 14.94 2.91
CA GLY A 168 -13.32 15.90 1.94
C GLY A 168 -12.56 15.28 0.75
N HIS A 169 -12.72 13.99 0.45
CA HIS A 169 -11.96 13.29 -0.60
C HIS A 169 -12.02 13.97 -1.99
N GLU A 170 -13.20 14.36 -2.47
CA GLU A 170 -13.33 15.03 -3.79
C GLU A 170 -12.75 16.45 -3.78
N GLN A 171 -12.93 17.19 -2.68
CA GLN A 171 -12.35 18.52 -2.49
C GLN A 171 -10.82 18.45 -2.44
N ALA A 172 -10.27 17.39 -1.83
CA ALA A 172 -8.85 17.11 -1.77
C ALA A 172 -8.28 16.80 -3.17
N ILE A 173 -8.97 15.96 -3.95
CA ILE A 173 -8.60 15.69 -5.34
C ILE A 173 -8.63 16.98 -6.16
N GLN A 174 -9.77 17.68 -6.21
CA GLN A 174 -9.94 18.87 -7.05
C GLN A 174 -8.92 19.97 -6.69
N GLY A 175 -8.71 20.25 -5.40
CA GLY A 175 -7.71 21.22 -4.95
C GLY A 175 -6.28 20.88 -5.36
N VAL A 176 -5.96 19.60 -5.56
CA VAL A 176 -4.67 19.14 -6.12
C VAL A 176 -4.66 19.24 -7.65
N VAL A 177 -5.73 18.86 -8.34
CA VAL A 177 -5.84 19.02 -9.80
C VAL A 177 -5.71 20.50 -10.21
N ASP A 178 -6.40 21.40 -9.51
CA ASP A 178 -6.35 22.84 -9.77
C ASP A 178 -4.96 23.44 -9.47
N SER A 179 -4.35 23.08 -8.32
CA SER A 179 -3.10 23.73 -7.84
C SER A 179 -1.79 23.09 -8.30
N VAL A 180 -1.80 21.82 -8.71
CA VAL A 180 -0.60 21.08 -9.15
C VAL A 180 -0.64 20.81 -10.65
N PHE A 181 -1.81 20.51 -11.22
CA PHE A 181 -1.95 20.06 -12.60
C PHE A 181 -2.44 21.15 -13.56
N MET A 182 -2.84 22.33 -13.05
CA MET A 182 -3.01 23.57 -13.83
C MET A 182 -3.89 23.41 -15.08
N GLY A 183 -5.04 22.75 -14.93
CA GLY A 183 -5.97 22.49 -16.04
C GLY A 183 -5.66 21.25 -16.89
N ARG A 184 -4.58 20.51 -16.63
CA ARG A 184 -4.40 19.16 -17.17
C ARG A 184 -5.43 18.20 -16.56
N ASP A 185 -5.91 17.28 -17.40
CA ASP A 185 -6.69 16.12 -16.95
C ASP A 185 -5.84 15.17 -16.10
N VAL A 186 -6.41 14.72 -14.98
CA VAL A 186 -5.82 13.71 -14.09
C VAL A 186 -6.77 12.52 -13.97
N LYS A 187 -6.22 11.31 -14.07
CA LYS A 187 -7.01 10.07 -13.91
C LYS A 187 -7.13 9.69 -12.44
N VAL A 188 -8.28 9.17 -12.05
CA VAL A 188 -8.55 8.64 -10.71
C VAL A 188 -9.22 7.28 -10.86
N LEU A 189 -8.88 6.32 -9.99
CA LEU A 189 -9.52 5.01 -9.99
C LEU A 189 -10.98 5.15 -9.56
N ALA A 190 -11.89 4.54 -10.32
CA ALA A 190 -13.31 4.47 -10.05
C ALA A 190 -13.80 3.01 -10.12
N ILE A 191 -15.00 2.77 -9.59
CA ILE A 191 -15.75 1.52 -9.77
C ILE A 191 -16.98 1.87 -10.60
N ASP A 192 -17.15 1.18 -11.72
CA ASP A 192 -18.33 1.33 -12.57
C ASP A 192 -19.61 0.93 -11.79
N PRO A 193 -20.65 1.78 -11.77
CA PRO A 193 -21.84 1.51 -10.97
C PRO A 193 -22.68 0.33 -11.50
N ALA A 194 -22.59 -0.01 -12.79
CA ALA A 194 -23.34 -1.08 -13.43
C ALA A 194 -22.56 -2.41 -13.47
N THR A 195 -21.32 -2.39 -13.96
CA THR A 195 -20.50 -3.61 -14.15
C THR A 195 -19.69 -4.01 -12.91
N LYS A 196 -19.48 -3.07 -11.97
CA LYS A 196 -18.55 -3.17 -10.82
C LYS A 196 -17.08 -3.36 -11.21
N SER A 197 -16.70 -3.19 -12.48
CA SER A 197 -15.30 -3.20 -12.91
C SER A 197 -14.57 -1.94 -12.46
N LEU A 198 -13.24 -2.04 -12.32
CA LEU A 198 -12.39 -0.86 -12.16
C LEU A 198 -12.34 -0.05 -13.47
N THR A 199 -12.42 1.26 -13.38
CA THR A 199 -12.36 2.20 -14.51
C THR A 199 -11.51 3.41 -14.15
N ALA A 200 -11.04 4.14 -15.17
CA ALA A 200 -10.47 5.47 -14.99
C ALA A 200 -11.61 6.50 -15.10
N ARG A 201 -11.81 7.34 -14.08
CA ARG A 201 -12.49 8.61 -14.27
C ARG A 201 -11.46 9.71 -14.52
N THR A 202 -11.80 10.67 -15.36
CA THR A 202 -11.01 11.90 -15.52
C THR A 202 -11.53 12.96 -14.55
N VAL A 203 -10.61 13.70 -13.94
CA VAL A 203 -10.87 14.95 -13.21
C VAL A 203 -10.04 16.04 -13.88
N SER A 204 -10.72 17.02 -14.46
CA SER A 204 -10.10 18.18 -15.12
C SER A 204 -9.89 19.32 -14.13
N GLY A 205 -8.80 20.07 -14.29
CA GLY A 205 -8.56 21.25 -13.46
C GLY A 205 -9.48 22.40 -13.85
N GLN A 206 -10.11 23.05 -12.86
CA GLN A 206 -10.85 24.26 -13.11
C GLN A 206 -9.86 25.40 -13.34
N HIS A 207 -9.89 25.99 -14.54
CA HIS A 207 -9.00 27.09 -14.90
C HIS A 207 -9.43 28.36 -14.15
N ARG A 208 -9.01 28.49 -12.89
CA ARG A 208 -9.28 29.66 -12.05
C ARG A 208 -8.61 30.89 -12.67
N ALA A 209 -9.38 31.65 -13.44
CA ALA A 209 -8.99 32.98 -13.86
C ALA A 209 -8.64 33.80 -12.63
N ALA A 210 -7.53 34.55 -12.70
CA ALA A 210 -7.15 35.46 -11.63
C ALA A 210 -8.03 36.71 -11.69
N GLU A 211 -8.68 37.01 -10.56
CA GLU A 211 -9.20 38.34 -10.22
C GLU A 211 -8.11 39.16 -9.51
#